data_AF-A0A8S3EKR4-F1
#
_entry.id   AF-A0A8S3EKR4-F1
#
_cell.length_a   1.000
_cell.length_b   1.000
_cell.length_c   1.000
_cell.angle_alpha   90.00
_cell.angle_beta   90.00
_cell.angle_gamma   90.00
#
_symmetry.space_group_name_H-M   'P 1'
#
loop_
_entity.id
_entity.type
_entity.pdbx_description
1 polymer ?
#
loop_
_entity_poly.entity_id
_entity_poly.type
_entity_poly.pdbx_seq_one_letter_code
_entity_poly.pdbx_strand_id
1 'polypeptide(L)'
;SLKKVASLAKLAHCSTEFAERLSKVNYSIPRANRTRWNSQYQTVKKVINIPSSTLNSILNDLKKNELIINTKDRKILEEFVSLFELFNEATLVTQGENFVTISLAAPTILGILFDLERELNSSSLVLTSLCETLISSIKARFSGLLRHFDYDVPFGCYSMSERFSDPIFLIAPLFDTRFKLLWLENLHSS
;
A
#
# COMPACT_ATOMS: atom_id res chain seq x y z
N SER A 1 3.29 14.54 8.39
CA SER A 1 3.92 13.77 7.29
C SER A 1 3.24 13.92 5.92
N LEU A 2 2.06 13.36 5.63
CA LEU A 2 1.53 13.34 4.23
C LEU A 2 1.27 14.73 3.61
N LYS A 3 0.75 15.69 4.38
CA LYS A 3 0.61 17.09 3.92
C LYS A 3 1.95 17.71 3.54
N LYS A 4 3.02 17.41 4.29
CA LYS A 4 4.38 17.88 3.97
C LYS A 4 4.86 17.27 2.66
N VAL A 5 4.64 15.97 2.44
CA VAL A 5 4.96 15.31 1.15
C VAL A 5 4.21 15.94 -0.02
N ALA A 6 2.92 16.26 0.14
CA ALA A 6 2.16 16.95 -0.90
C ALA A 6 2.72 18.36 -1.19
N SER A 7 3.11 19.10 -0.15
CA SER A 7 3.77 20.40 -0.30
C SER A 7 5.16 20.30 -0.94
N LEU A 8 5.94 19.27 -0.61
CA LEU A 8 7.24 18.98 -1.22
C LEU A 8 7.09 18.65 -2.71
N ALA A 9 6.12 17.80 -3.06
CA ALA A 9 5.79 17.54 -4.45
C ALA A 9 5.38 18.83 -5.17
N LYS A 10 4.50 19.65 -4.58
CA LYS A 10 4.15 20.96 -5.16
C LYS A 10 5.40 21.83 -5.36
N LEU A 11 6.29 21.91 -4.39
CA LEU A 11 7.52 22.69 -4.48
C LEU A 11 8.42 22.18 -5.61
N ALA A 12 8.59 20.86 -5.75
CA ALA A 12 9.38 20.23 -6.83
C ALA A 12 8.86 20.56 -8.23
N HIS A 13 7.56 20.85 -8.38
CA HIS A 13 6.95 21.20 -9.67
C HIS A 13 6.80 22.71 -9.90
N CYS A 14 6.75 23.51 -8.83
CA CYS A 14 6.51 24.96 -8.93
C CYS A 14 7.76 25.82 -8.72
N SER A 15 8.84 25.27 -8.15
CA SER A 15 10.10 25.99 -7.91
C SER A 15 11.22 25.39 -8.76
N THR A 16 11.71 26.17 -9.72
CA THR A 16 12.86 25.81 -10.56
C THR A 16 14.11 25.58 -9.72
N GLU A 17 14.36 26.43 -8.72
CA GLU A 17 15.52 26.30 -7.83
C GLU A 17 15.51 24.98 -7.05
N PHE A 18 14.36 24.61 -6.46
CA PHE A 18 14.27 23.35 -5.73
C PHE A 18 14.36 22.13 -6.66
N ALA A 19 13.73 22.17 -7.83
CA ALA A 19 13.80 21.11 -8.82
C ALA A 19 15.23 20.88 -9.33
N GLU A 20 15.98 21.96 -9.58
CA GLU A 20 17.38 21.89 -10.03
C GLU A 20 18.28 21.32 -8.93
N ARG A 21 18.11 21.75 -7.68
CA ARG A 21 18.86 21.21 -6.53
C ARG A 21 18.62 19.72 -6.33
N LEU A 22 17.37 19.26 -6.47
CA LEU A 22 17.05 17.82 -6.43
C LEU A 22 17.67 17.05 -7.60
N SER A 23 17.64 17.64 -8.81
CA SER A 23 18.22 17.00 -9.99
C SER A 23 19.74 16.88 -9.89
N LYS A 24 20.42 17.86 -9.29
CA LYS A 24 21.87 17.82 -9.00
C LYS A 24 22.27 16.66 -8.09
N VAL A 25 21.36 16.23 -7.21
CA VAL A 25 21.56 15.05 -6.36
C VAL A 25 20.89 13.78 -6.93
N ASN A 26 20.52 13.79 -8.22
CA ASN A 26 19.89 12.67 -8.93
C ASN A 26 18.54 12.20 -8.35
N TYR A 27 17.79 13.09 -7.71
CA TYR A 27 16.46 12.79 -7.19
C TYR A 27 15.37 13.61 -7.89
N SER A 28 14.17 13.05 -7.98
CA SER A 28 12.98 13.75 -8.46
C SER A 28 11.74 13.30 -7.70
N ILE A 29 10.81 14.23 -7.48
CA ILE A 29 9.55 13.96 -6.78
C ILE A 29 8.41 14.10 -7.80
N PRO A 30 7.72 13.00 -8.15
CA PRO A 30 6.59 13.08 -9.07
C PRO A 30 5.41 13.79 -8.40
N ARG A 31 4.55 14.41 -9.21
CA ARG A 31 3.30 14.97 -8.71
C ARG A 31 2.29 13.84 -8.53
N ALA A 32 1.66 13.76 -7.35
CA ALA A 32 0.51 12.88 -7.17
C ALA A 32 -0.60 13.27 -8.15
N ASN A 33 -1.07 12.31 -8.93
CA ASN A 33 -2.14 12.48 -9.91
C ASN A 33 -3.44 11.86 -9.37
N ARG A 34 -4.46 12.68 -9.18
CA ARG A 34 -5.74 12.25 -8.62
C ARG A 34 -6.44 11.15 -9.42
N THR A 35 -6.16 11.01 -10.72
CA THR A 35 -6.77 9.98 -11.58
C THR A 35 -6.04 8.64 -11.55
N ARG A 36 -4.81 8.59 -11.03
CA ARG A 36 -4.02 7.35 -10.89
C ARG A 36 -3.99 6.94 -9.42
N TRP A 37 -4.67 5.84 -9.10
CA TRP A 37 -4.93 5.38 -7.74
C TRP A 37 -3.67 5.19 -6.87
N ASN A 38 -2.53 4.84 -7.47
CA ASN A 38 -1.26 4.60 -6.76
C ASN A 38 -0.31 5.82 -6.70
N SER A 39 -0.70 6.97 -7.27
CA SER A 39 0.22 8.10 -7.46
C SER A 39 0.68 8.73 -6.13
N GLN A 40 -0.16 8.72 -5.11
CA GLN A 40 0.20 9.20 -3.77
C GLN A 40 1.26 8.28 -3.15
N TYR A 41 1.07 6.97 -3.21
CA TYR A 41 2.05 5.98 -2.77
C TYR A 41 3.40 6.15 -3.49
N GLN A 42 3.40 6.30 -4.81
CA GLN A 42 4.62 6.52 -5.59
C GLN A 42 5.33 7.83 -5.20
N THR A 43 4.57 8.88 -4.92
CA THR A 43 5.12 10.17 -4.47
C THR A 43 5.78 10.01 -3.10
N VAL A 44 5.11 9.36 -2.15
CA VAL A 44 5.67 9.11 -0.81
C VAL A 44 6.92 8.23 -0.89
N LYS A 45 6.88 7.13 -1.65
CA LYS A 45 8.02 6.22 -1.87
C LYS A 45 9.24 6.97 -2.42
N LYS A 46 9.03 7.87 -3.39
CA LYS A 46 10.12 8.71 -3.93
C LYS A 46 10.69 9.67 -2.90
N VAL A 47 9.88 10.28 -2.04
CA VAL A 47 10.38 11.17 -0.97
C VAL A 47 11.19 10.40 0.07
N ILE A 48 10.77 9.21 0.46
CA ILE A 48 11.52 8.37 1.42
C ILE A 48 12.86 7.91 0.83
N ASN A 49 12.91 7.63 -0.46
CA ASN A 49 14.17 7.24 -1.12
C ASN A 49 15.23 8.35 -1.15
N ILE A 50 14.85 9.61 -0.86
CA ILE A 50 15.81 10.70 -0.67
C ILE A 50 16.36 10.62 0.76
N PRO A 51 17.70 10.62 0.95
CA PRO A 51 18.30 10.67 2.28
C PRO A 51 17.82 11.91 3.04
N SER A 52 17.42 11.73 4.29
CA SER A 52 16.89 12.82 5.13
C SER A 52 17.91 13.96 5.30
N SER A 53 19.20 13.65 5.37
CA SER A 53 20.27 14.66 5.43
C SER A 53 20.28 15.54 4.18
N THR A 54 20.26 14.94 2.99
CA THR A 54 20.24 15.65 1.71
C THR A 54 18.97 16.51 1.56
N LEU A 55 17.80 15.91 1.79
CA LEU A 55 16.53 16.62 1.64
C LEU A 55 16.42 17.78 2.63
N ASN A 56 16.74 17.55 3.91
CA ASN A 56 16.63 18.58 4.93
C ASN A 56 17.70 19.68 4.74
N SER A 57 18.90 19.36 4.23
CA SER A 57 19.91 20.36 3.86
C SER A 57 19.39 21.31 2.78
N ILE A 58 18.83 20.76 1.69
CA ILE A 58 18.26 21.57 0.60
C ILE A 58 17.13 22.47 1.13
N LEU A 59 16.26 21.93 2.00
CA LEU A 59 15.15 22.70 2.57
C LEU A 59 15.63 23.82 3.51
N ASN A 60 16.67 23.56 4.32
CA ASN A 60 17.28 24.57 5.18
C ASN A 60 17.88 25.72 4.36
N ASP A 61 18.62 25.40 3.30
CA ASP A 61 19.22 26.42 2.42
C ASP A 61 18.16 27.32 1.76
N LEU A 62 17.02 26.73 1.41
CA LEU A 62 15.87 27.44 0.84
C LEU A 62 14.97 28.11 1.89
N LYS A 63 15.33 28.03 3.17
CA LYS A 63 14.56 28.55 4.32
C LYS A 63 13.13 27.99 4.38
N LYS A 64 12.94 26.72 3.98
CA LYS A 64 11.67 25.97 3.99
C LYS A 64 11.57 25.02 5.18
N ASN A 65 11.83 25.54 6.37
CA ASN A 65 11.98 24.76 7.59
C ASN A 65 10.68 24.01 7.99
N GLU A 66 9.53 24.53 7.57
CA GLU A 66 8.22 23.91 7.78
C GLU A 66 8.05 22.55 7.07
N LEU A 67 8.84 22.31 6.01
CA LEU A 67 8.79 21.10 5.20
C LEU A 67 9.82 20.04 5.64
N ILE A 68 10.68 20.35 6.62
CA ILE A 68 11.68 19.41 7.15
C ILE A 68 10.98 18.14 7.64
N ILE A 69 11.52 17.00 7.21
CA ILE A 69 11.07 15.67 7.61
C ILE A 69 11.91 15.23 8.80
N ASN A 70 11.29 15.17 9.97
CA ASN A 70 11.93 14.65 11.19
C ASN A 70 11.78 13.13 11.29
N THR A 71 12.41 12.51 12.28
CA THR A 71 12.40 11.05 12.49
C THR A 71 10.99 10.48 12.64
N LYS A 72 10.08 11.22 13.31
CA LYS A 72 8.68 10.79 13.47
C LYS A 72 7.91 10.85 12.15
N ASP A 73 8.06 11.94 11.39
CA ASP A 73 7.47 12.07 10.06
C ASP A 73 7.98 10.94 9.16
N ARG A 74 9.29 10.66 9.20
CA ARG A 74 9.93 9.60 8.43
C ARG A 74 9.35 8.22 8.76
N LYS A 75 9.29 7.84 10.04
CA LYS A 75 8.72 6.58 10.49
C LYS A 75 7.27 6.39 9.99
N ILE A 76 6.45 7.43 10.10
CA ILE A 76 5.07 7.41 9.59
C ILE A 76 5.02 7.19 8.07
N LEU A 77 5.92 7.83 7.31
CA LEU A 77 5.94 7.65 5.85
C LEU A 77 6.44 6.25 5.47
N GLU A 78 7.42 5.71 6.20
CA GLU A 78 7.95 4.35 5.97
C GLU A 78 6.88 3.30 6.23
N GLU A 79 6.16 3.40 7.35
CA GLU A 79 5.01 2.52 7.62
C GLU A 79 3.92 2.67 6.56
N PHE A 80 3.62 3.90 6.11
CA PHE A 80 2.67 4.12 5.03
C PHE A 80 3.10 3.42 3.74
N VAL A 81 4.38 3.49 3.36
CA VAL A 81 4.87 2.79 2.17
C VAL A 81 4.82 1.28 2.36
N SER A 82 5.20 0.77 3.53
CA SER A 82 5.14 -0.67 3.84
C SER A 82 3.72 -1.23 3.70
N LEU A 83 2.74 -0.58 4.34
CA LEU A 83 1.32 -1.02 4.27
C LEU A 83 0.78 -0.99 2.83
N PHE A 84 1.15 0.01 2.04
CA PHE A 84 0.67 0.15 0.65
C PHE A 84 1.48 -0.64 -0.38
N GLU A 85 2.68 -1.14 -0.03
CA GLU A 85 3.49 -1.99 -0.90
C GLU A 85 2.73 -3.29 -1.23
N LEU A 86 2.09 -3.90 -0.23
CA LEU A 86 1.27 -5.11 -0.39
C LEU A 86 0.22 -4.96 -1.50
N PHE A 87 -0.47 -3.81 -1.54
CA PHE A 87 -1.47 -3.50 -2.55
C PHE A 87 -0.86 -3.19 -3.92
N ASN A 88 0.31 -2.54 -3.94
CA ASN A 88 1.05 -2.26 -5.16
C ASN A 88 1.51 -3.58 -5.82
N GLU A 89 2.12 -4.48 -5.07
CA GLU A 89 2.53 -5.81 -5.53
C GLU A 89 1.33 -6.62 -6.02
N ALA A 90 0.26 -6.68 -5.24
CA ALA A 90 -0.99 -7.34 -5.62
C ALA A 90 -1.53 -6.81 -6.95
N THR A 91 -1.48 -5.50 -7.16
CA THR A 91 -1.95 -4.90 -8.42
C THR A 91 -1.04 -5.27 -9.59
N LEU A 92 0.29 -5.21 -9.42
CA LEU A 92 1.23 -5.60 -10.48
C LEU A 92 1.06 -7.06 -10.88
N VAL A 93 0.86 -7.94 -9.91
CA VAL A 93 0.70 -9.38 -10.12
C VAL A 93 -0.66 -9.70 -10.76
N THR A 94 -1.74 -9.03 -10.35
CA THR A 94 -3.09 -9.27 -10.90
C THR A 94 -3.38 -8.59 -12.23
N GLN A 95 -2.55 -7.62 -12.64
CA GLN A 95 -2.62 -6.97 -13.95
C GLN A 95 -1.80 -7.69 -15.03
N GLY A 96 -1.20 -8.84 -14.72
CA GLY A 96 -0.44 -9.61 -15.70
C GLY A 96 -1.33 -10.07 -16.87
N GLU A 97 -0.93 -9.75 -18.10
CA GLU A 97 -1.66 -10.14 -19.31
C GLU A 97 -1.22 -11.51 -19.87
N ASN A 98 -0.06 -12.01 -19.42
CA ASN A 98 0.59 -13.21 -19.96
C ASN A 98 0.29 -14.50 -19.18
N PHE A 99 -0.57 -14.44 -18.16
CA PHE A 99 -0.95 -15.60 -17.36
C PHE A 99 -2.36 -15.45 -16.81
N VAL A 100 -2.95 -16.56 -16.35
CA VAL A 100 -4.27 -16.56 -15.71
C VAL A 100 -4.18 -15.82 -14.37
N THR A 101 -4.93 -14.72 -14.24
CA THR A 101 -4.91 -13.87 -13.04
C THR A 101 -6.00 -14.19 -12.04
N ILE A 102 -7.06 -14.89 -12.44
CA ILE A 102 -8.16 -15.25 -11.54
C ILE A 102 -7.71 -16.20 -10.40
N SER A 103 -6.75 -17.08 -10.69
CA SER A 103 -6.12 -17.96 -9.70
C SER A 103 -5.28 -17.23 -8.66
N LEU A 104 -4.98 -15.95 -8.87
CA LEU A 104 -4.22 -15.12 -7.92
C LEU A 104 -5.12 -14.41 -6.92
N ALA A 105 -6.40 -14.23 -7.24
CA ALA A 105 -7.28 -13.36 -6.46
C ALA A 105 -7.37 -13.81 -5.00
N ALA A 106 -7.75 -15.07 -4.73
CA ALA A 106 -7.91 -15.55 -3.37
C ALA A 106 -6.58 -15.61 -2.59
N PRO A 107 -5.49 -16.21 -3.12
CA PRO A 107 -4.19 -16.20 -2.44
C PRO A 107 -3.70 -14.78 -2.11
N THR A 108 -3.87 -13.83 -3.04
CA THR A 108 -3.43 -12.45 -2.84
C THR A 108 -4.24 -11.74 -1.77
N ILE A 109 -5.58 -11.87 -1.79
CA ILE A 109 -6.45 -11.23 -0.80
C ILE A 109 -6.15 -11.75 0.61
N LEU A 110 -6.02 -13.08 0.75
CA LEU A 110 -5.71 -13.71 2.04
C LEU A 110 -4.30 -13.35 2.51
N GLY A 111 -3.31 -13.33 1.62
CA GLY A 111 -1.95 -12.93 1.94
C GLY A 111 -1.87 -11.49 2.48
N ILE A 112 -2.52 -10.54 1.79
CA ILE A 112 -2.60 -9.15 2.27
C ILE A 112 -3.28 -9.08 3.63
N LEU A 113 -4.38 -9.81 3.82
CA LEU A 113 -5.13 -9.78 5.07
C LEU A 113 -4.29 -10.32 6.24
N PHE A 114 -3.62 -11.45 6.05
CA PHE A 114 -2.69 -12.03 7.02
C PHE A 114 -1.54 -11.09 7.35
N ASP A 115 -0.93 -10.48 6.34
CA ASP A 115 0.18 -9.53 6.55
C ASP A 115 -0.27 -8.29 7.32
N LEU A 116 -1.46 -7.75 7.03
CA LEU A 116 -2.01 -6.60 7.76
C LEU A 116 -2.36 -6.96 9.21
N GLU A 117 -2.95 -8.14 9.45
CA GLU A 117 -3.25 -8.62 10.81
C GLU A 117 -1.95 -8.85 11.61
N ARG A 118 -0.90 -9.38 10.97
CA ARG A 118 0.43 -9.51 11.57
C ARG A 118 1.04 -8.14 11.92
N GLU A 119 0.98 -7.17 11.00
CA GLU A 119 1.46 -5.80 11.25
C GLU A 119 0.68 -5.11 12.37
N LEU A 120 -0.65 -5.33 12.45
CA LEU A 120 -1.50 -4.77 13.51
C LEU A 120 -1.11 -5.30 14.90
N ASN A 121 -0.73 -6.57 14.98
CA ASN A 121 -0.26 -7.20 16.21
C ASN A 121 1.16 -6.77 16.62
N SER A 122 1.89 -6.05 15.76
CA SER A 122 3.21 -5.53 16.07
C SER A 122 3.14 -4.31 17.00
N SER A 123 3.81 -4.37 18.16
CA SER A 123 3.82 -3.28 19.15
C SER A 123 4.47 -1.97 18.65
N SER A 124 5.11 -1.98 17.49
CA SER A 124 5.82 -0.81 16.94
C SER A 124 5.01 0.03 15.95
N LEU A 125 3.83 -0.44 15.52
CA LEU A 125 3.03 0.19 14.48
C LEU A 125 2.47 1.55 14.96
N VAL A 126 2.77 2.62 14.25
CA VAL A 126 2.25 3.98 14.51
C VAL A 126 0.94 4.22 13.76
N LEU A 127 0.76 3.61 12.59
CA LEU A 127 -0.42 3.76 11.73
C LEU A 127 -1.53 2.73 12.00
N THR A 128 -1.78 2.41 13.28
CA THR A 128 -2.79 1.41 13.70
C THR A 128 -4.16 1.63 13.07
N SER A 129 -4.72 2.85 13.18
CA SER A 129 -6.06 3.16 12.66
C SER A 129 -6.17 3.04 11.13
N LEU A 130 -5.08 3.32 10.42
CA LEU A 130 -5.01 3.12 8.97
C LEU A 130 -5.00 1.63 8.65
N CYS A 131 -4.21 0.82 9.37
CA CYS A 131 -4.17 -0.63 9.20
C CYS A 131 -5.56 -1.25 9.46
N GLU A 132 -6.22 -0.90 10.56
CA GLU A 132 -7.59 -1.33 10.89
C GLU A 132 -8.60 -0.95 9.79
N THR A 133 -8.47 0.26 9.24
CA THR A 133 -9.32 0.73 8.15
C THR A 133 -9.08 -0.09 6.87
N LEU A 134 -7.83 -0.43 6.56
CA LEU A 134 -7.48 -1.26 5.41
C LEU A 134 -8.04 -2.67 5.56
N ILE A 135 -7.84 -3.30 6.72
CA ILE A 135 -8.41 -4.63 7.04
C ILE A 135 -9.94 -4.58 6.89
N SER A 136 -10.60 -3.60 7.50
CA SER A 136 -12.05 -3.44 7.41
C SER A 136 -12.53 -3.26 5.97
N SER A 137 -11.79 -2.50 5.15
CA SER A 137 -12.11 -2.29 3.73
C SER A 137 -11.97 -3.58 2.92
N ILE A 138 -10.96 -4.40 3.19
CA ILE A 138 -10.77 -5.70 2.56
C ILE A 138 -11.91 -6.64 2.97
N LYS A 139 -12.17 -6.79 4.28
CA LYS A 139 -13.23 -7.66 4.81
C LYS A 139 -14.61 -7.30 4.23
N ALA A 140 -14.92 -6.02 4.11
CA ALA A 140 -16.16 -5.57 3.49
C ALA A 140 -16.23 -5.88 1.99
N ARG A 141 -15.16 -5.58 1.23
CA ARG A 141 -15.13 -5.71 -0.24
C ARG A 141 -15.05 -7.15 -0.73
N PHE A 142 -14.37 -8.02 0.01
CA PHE A 142 -14.16 -9.43 -0.34
C PHE A 142 -14.93 -10.38 0.59
N SER A 143 -15.97 -9.86 1.23
CA SER A 143 -16.86 -10.61 2.12
C SER A 143 -17.38 -11.92 1.53
N GLY A 144 -17.71 -11.93 0.23
CA GLY A 144 -18.15 -13.14 -0.47
C GLY A 144 -17.12 -14.27 -0.44
N LEU A 145 -15.87 -13.92 -0.78
CA LEU A 145 -14.74 -14.86 -0.75
C LEU A 145 -14.40 -15.30 0.68
N LEU A 146 -14.33 -14.34 1.61
CA LEU A 146 -13.82 -14.56 2.96
C LEU A 146 -14.74 -15.44 3.83
N ARG A 147 -16.03 -15.51 3.51
CA ARG A 147 -16.98 -16.43 4.18
C ARG A 147 -16.60 -17.90 4.04
N HIS A 148 -15.81 -18.25 3.02
CA HIS A 148 -15.34 -19.63 2.84
C HIS A 148 -14.15 -19.99 3.74
N PHE A 149 -13.61 -19.02 4.48
CA PHE A 149 -12.41 -19.15 5.30
C PHE A 149 -12.63 -18.68 6.75
N ASP A 150 -13.87 -18.72 7.24
CA ASP A 150 -14.27 -18.42 8.63
C ASP A 150 -13.83 -17.03 9.15
N TYR A 151 -13.59 -16.05 8.26
CA TYR A 151 -13.33 -14.68 8.69
C TYR A 151 -14.62 -14.00 9.18
N ASP A 152 -14.50 -13.23 10.27
CA ASP A 152 -15.56 -12.32 10.72
C ASP A 152 -15.83 -11.23 9.68
N VAL A 153 -16.99 -11.32 9.02
CA VAL A 153 -17.41 -10.38 7.99
C VAL A 153 -18.40 -9.36 8.59
N PRO A 154 -18.25 -8.05 8.33
CA PRO A 154 -19.18 -7.04 8.81
C PRO A 154 -20.63 -7.29 8.38
N PHE A 155 -21.58 -7.20 9.32
CA PHE A 155 -23.02 -7.29 9.05
C PHE A 155 -23.47 -6.15 8.10
N GLY A 156 -24.29 -6.47 7.10
CA GLY A 156 -24.93 -5.47 6.22
C GLY A 156 -24.25 -5.21 4.87
N CYS A 157 -23.10 -5.84 4.57
CA CYS A 157 -22.40 -5.66 3.29
C CYS A 157 -23.01 -6.44 2.09
N TYR A 158 -24.33 -6.60 2.04
CA TYR A 158 -25.02 -7.53 1.12
C TYR A 158 -24.81 -7.21 -0.38
N SER A 159 -24.70 -5.93 -0.78
CA SER A 159 -24.55 -5.58 -2.21
C SER A 159 -23.14 -5.81 -2.77
N MET A 160 -22.11 -5.74 -1.92
CA MET A 160 -20.72 -6.11 -2.29
C MET A 160 -20.44 -7.59 -2.05
N SER A 161 -21.21 -8.21 -1.16
CA SER A 161 -21.12 -9.63 -0.81
C SER A 161 -21.37 -10.57 -1.97
N GLU A 162 -22.07 -10.20 -3.03
CA GLU A 162 -22.22 -11.07 -4.20
C GLU A 162 -20.96 -11.09 -5.07
N ARG A 163 -20.16 -10.01 -5.04
CA ARG A 163 -18.88 -9.96 -5.76
C ARG A 163 -17.87 -10.83 -5.02
N PHE A 164 -17.14 -11.64 -5.79
CA PHE A 164 -16.16 -12.60 -5.27
C PHE A 164 -16.74 -13.78 -4.44
N SER A 165 -18.06 -13.99 -4.47
CA SER A 165 -18.69 -15.21 -3.90
C SER A 165 -18.64 -16.43 -4.83
N ASP A 166 -18.23 -16.23 -6.09
CA ASP A 166 -18.17 -17.34 -7.05
C ASP A 166 -17.08 -18.34 -6.63
N PRO A 167 -17.40 -19.66 -6.52
CA PRO A 167 -16.42 -20.69 -6.19
C PRO A 167 -15.20 -20.74 -7.11
N ILE A 168 -15.27 -20.14 -8.31
CA ILE A 168 -14.13 -20.03 -9.22
C ILE A 168 -12.90 -19.40 -8.56
N PHE A 169 -13.08 -18.47 -7.61
CA PHE A 169 -11.98 -17.84 -6.88
C PHE A 169 -11.28 -18.81 -5.91
N LEU A 170 -11.96 -19.88 -5.50
CA LEU A 170 -11.40 -20.97 -4.68
C LEU A 170 -10.80 -22.07 -5.53
N ILE A 171 -11.44 -22.38 -6.66
CA ILE A 171 -11.09 -23.49 -7.54
C ILE A 171 -9.89 -23.14 -8.42
N ALA A 172 -9.86 -21.94 -9.00
CA ALA A 172 -8.80 -21.55 -9.93
C ALA A 172 -7.38 -21.62 -9.34
N PRO A 173 -7.12 -21.19 -8.08
CA PRO A 173 -5.82 -21.38 -7.44
C PRO A 173 -5.35 -22.83 -7.35
N LEU A 174 -6.28 -23.80 -7.23
CA LEU A 174 -5.94 -25.23 -7.13
C LEU A 174 -5.28 -25.77 -8.39
N PHE A 175 -5.67 -25.22 -9.55
CA PHE A 175 -5.11 -25.58 -10.86
C PHE A 175 -3.89 -24.75 -11.22
N ASP A 176 -3.53 -23.77 -10.39
CA ASP A 176 -2.34 -22.96 -10.59
C ASP A 176 -1.13 -23.60 -9.92
N THR A 177 -0.21 -24.09 -10.76
CA THR A 177 1.02 -24.74 -10.31
C THR A 177 1.91 -23.87 -9.41
N ARG A 178 1.72 -22.54 -9.42
CA ARG A 178 2.42 -21.60 -8.55
C ARG A 178 1.99 -21.69 -7.09
N PHE A 179 0.72 -21.98 -6.82
CA PHE A 179 0.15 -21.95 -5.46
C PHE A 179 -0.22 -23.34 -4.94
N LYS A 180 -0.85 -24.17 -5.78
CA LYS A 180 -1.46 -25.44 -5.35
C LYS A 180 -2.34 -25.23 -4.10
N LEU A 181 -2.00 -25.84 -2.97
CA LEU A 181 -2.67 -25.69 -1.66
C LEU A 181 -1.88 -24.86 -0.64
N LEU A 182 -0.68 -24.37 -0.99
CA LEU A 182 0.24 -23.72 -0.04
C LEU A 182 -0.35 -22.42 0.56
N TRP A 183 -1.25 -21.76 -0.18
CA TRP A 183 -1.92 -20.54 0.26
C TRP A 183 -3.00 -20.77 1.34
N LEU A 184 -3.36 -22.03 1.61
CA LEU A 184 -4.30 -22.40 2.67
C LEU A 184 -3.61 -22.79 3.99
N GLU A 185 -2.30 -23.06 3.97
CA GLU A 185 -1.57 -23.53 5.16
C GLU A 185 -1.58 -22.48 6.29
N ASN A 186 -1.57 -21.20 5.92
CA ASN A 186 -1.56 -20.08 6.88
C ASN A 186 -2.92 -19.82 7.54
N LEU A 187 -4.02 -20.46 7.08
CA LEU A 187 -5.35 -20.28 7.66
C LEU A 187 -5.55 -21.11 8.94
N HIS A 188 -4.74 -22.14 9.17
CA HIS A 188 -4.86 -23.05 10.31
C HIS A 188 -3.98 -22.69 11.52
N SER A 189 -3.28 -21.55 11.47
CA SER A 189 -2.34 -21.12 12.51
C SER A 189 -2.85 -19.97 13.39
N SER A 190 -4.12 -19.61 13.27
CA SER A 190 -4.78 -18.52 14.01
C SER A 190 -5.65 -19.03 15.14
#